data_AF-A0A6H5KJA8-F1
#
_entry.id   AF-A0A6H5KJA8-F1
#
_cell.length_a   1.000
_cell.length_b   1.000
_cell.length_c   1.000
_cell.angle_alpha   90.00
_cell.angle_beta   90.00
_cell.angle_gamma   90.00
#
_symmetry.space_group_name_H-M   'P 1'
#
loop_
_entity.id
_entity.type
_entity.pdbx_description
1 polymer ?
#
loop_
_entity_poly.entity_id
_entity_poly.type
_entity_poly.pdbx_seq_one_letter_code
_entity_poly.pdbx_strand_id
1 'polypeptide(L)'
;MARGNSTFGALFRRPGVVYPIHPTGHLRLPRPKRPFAGQQQRWRRHLSGREEEEEEEEEDEEEEEDEEASGGGGGESAGREEDVVFVVQGNMQSHRRNYPELTRCLEAMCSTGRDNYQLVAVGARGDLPDDVRRMQCVEQRTTEWRHLEYPEFYANISAAHFVVTAAAGHDYEYDKATSTVPTALLLERPLVISSTLLDAYPCLRKSRVHSMVANDDLCLNLQTAYDLTTEEYDEMELEARDCKLEMWRHARETVAGMASGWTLD
;
A
#
# COMPACT_ATOMS: atom_id res chain seq x y z
N MET A 1 20.84 -31.71 -22.07
CA MET A 1 20.51 -32.27 -20.74
C MET A 1 20.24 -31.11 -19.81
N ALA A 2 18.96 -30.81 -19.56
CA ALA A 2 18.52 -29.74 -18.68
C ALA A 2 18.30 -30.30 -17.26
N ARG A 3 18.74 -29.55 -16.24
CA ARG A 3 18.34 -29.76 -14.85
C ARG A 3 17.73 -28.46 -14.35
N GLY A 4 16.41 -28.46 -14.16
CA GLY A 4 15.68 -27.43 -13.44
C GLY A 4 15.77 -27.69 -11.94
N ASN A 5 16.01 -26.63 -11.16
CA ASN A 5 15.85 -26.66 -9.72
C ASN A 5 14.55 -25.95 -9.35
N SER A 6 13.55 -26.77 -9.03
CA SER A 6 12.34 -26.40 -8.31
C SER A 6 12.66 -26.38 -6.82
N THR A 7 12.34 -25.27 -6.13
CA THR A 7 12.33 -25.21 -4.67
C THR A 7 10.95 -24.82 -4.20
N PHE A 8 10.11 -25.82 -3.99
CA PHE A 8 8.87 -25.76 -3.22
C PHE A 8 9.17 -26.18 -1.76
N GLY A 9 8.64 -25.43 -0.80
CA GLY A 9 8.20 -25.92 0.51
C GLY A 9 9.25 -26.39 1.53
N ALA A 10 9.60 -25.51 2.47
CA ALA A 10 9.99 -25.93 3.83
C ALA A 10 9.17 -25.13 4.85
N LEU A 11 8.12 -25.76 5.36
CA LEU A 11 7.33 -25.31 6.52
C LEU A 11 8.18 -25.45 7.78
N PHE A 12 8.66 -24.33 8.33
CA PHE A 12 9.22 -24.30 9.67
C PHE A 12 8.09 -24.17 10.70
N ARG A 13 7.77 -25.26 11.41
CA ARG A 13 7.06 -25.19 12.69
C ARG A 13 8.06 -24.81 13.78
N ARG A 14 7.92 -23.63 14.38
CA ARG A 14 8.48 -23.35 15.71
C ARG A 14 7.46 -23.73 16.80
N PRO A 15 7.88 -24.40 17.89
CA PRO A 15 7.02 -24.63 19.05
C PRO A 15 6.94 -23.34 19.89
N GLY A 16 5.74 -22.92 20.30
CA GLY A 16 5.60 -21.93 21.38
C GLY A 16 4.56 -20.82 21.21
N VAL A 17 3.90 -20.66 20.06
CA VAL A 17 2.82 -19.68 19.91
C VAL A 17 1.57 -20.36 19.36
N VAL A 18 0.64 -20.68 20.25
CA VAL A 18 -0.69 -21.18 19.90
C VAL A 18 -1.58 -19.97 19.65
N TYR A 19 -1.81 -19.65 18.39
CA TYR A 19 -2.91 -18.74 18.04
C TYR A 19 -4.22 -19.54 18.06
N PRO A 20 -5.26 -19.11 18.77
CA PRO A 20 -6.55 -19.77 18.70
C PRO A 20 -7.10 -19.66 17.27
N ILE A 21 -7.13 -20.79 16.56
CA ILE A 21 -7.81 -20.90 15.27
C ILE A 21 -9.30 -20.96 15.58
N HIS A 22 -9.98 -19.83 15.42
CA HIS A 22 -11.44 -19.79 15.45
C HIS A 22 -11.98 -20.62 14.25
N PRO A 23 -13.02 -21.46 14.41
CA PRO A 23 -13.51 -22.37 13.36
C PRO A 23 -14.10 -21.70 12.12
N THR A 24 -14.18 -20.36 12.12
CA THR A 24 -14.48 -19.52 10.97
C THR A 24 -13.19 -18.79 10.59
N GLY A 25 -12.42 -19.35 9.65
CA GLY A 25 -11.05 -18.94 9.29
C GLY A 25 -10.89 -17.53 8.72
N HIS A 26 -11.11 -16.51 9.54
CA HIS A 26 -10.79 -15.12 9.25
C HIS A 26 -9.82 -14.61 10.30
N LEU A 27 -8.57 -14.36 9.91
CA LEU A 27 -7.66 -13.51 10.67
C LEU A 27 -8.23 -12.09 10.58
N ARG A 28 -9.08 -11.69 11.54
CA ARG A 28 -9.51 -10.30 11.67
C ARG A 28 -8.34 -9.51 12.23
N LEU A 29 -7.49 -8.98 11.35
CA LEU A 29 -6.65 -7.85 11.70
C LEU A 29 -7.58 -6.71 12.16
N PRO A 30 -7.24 -5.97 13.22
CA PRO A 30 -8.00 -4.79 13.61
C PRO A 30 -8.07 -3.87 12.39
N ARG A 31 -9.29 -3.62 11.91
CA ARG A 31 -9.51 -2.59 10.90
C ARG A 31 -9.05 -1.27 11.50
N PRO A 32 -8.21 -0.48 10.81
CA PRO A 32 -8.05 0.91 11.22
C PRO A 32 -9.45 1.52 11.30
N LYS A 33 -9.76 2.18 12.44
CA LYS A 33 -10.88 3.12 12.48
C LYS A 33 -10.63 4.09 11.32
N ARG A 34 -11.72 4.42 10.59
CA ARG A 34 -11.80 5.30 9.42
C ARG A 34 -10.64 6.33 9.38
N PRO A 35 -10.06 6.65 8.22
CA PRO A 35 -8.97 7.60 8.11
C PRO A 35 -9.50 9.03 8.26
N PHE A 36 -10.11 9.35 9.39
CA PHE A 36 -10.52 10.71 9.71
C PHE A 36 -10.49 10.81 11.25
N ALA A 37 -9.48 11.53 11.76
CA ALA A 37 -9.13 11.74 13.16
C ALA A 37 -8.42 10.58 13.89
N GLY A 38 -7.09 10.64 13.94
CA GLY A 38 -6.34 10.13 15.11
C GLY A 38 -5.11 9.26 14.85
N GLN A 39 -4.85 8.77 13.64
CA GLN A 39 -3.69 7.88 13.41
C GLN A 39 -2.37 8.60 13.10
N GLN A 40 -2.39 9.89 12.72
CA GLN A 40 -1.16 10.66 12.49
C GLN A 40 -0.27 10.79 13.74
N GLN A 41 -0.84 10.75 14.96
CA GLN A 41 -0.04 10.85 16.19
C GLN A 41 0.91 9.65 16.37
N ARG A 42 0.55 8.46 15.85
CA ARG A 42 1.45 7.29 15.90
C ARG A 42 2.58 7.39 14.86
N TRP A 43 2.31 7.98 13.70
CA TRP A 43 3.30 8.23 12.66
C TRP A 43 4.32 9.29 13.07
N ARG A 44 3.87 10.42 13.66
CA ARG A 44 4.77 11.46 14.17
C ARG A 44 5.59 10.99 15.39
N ARG A 45 5.00 10.23 16.33
CA ARG A 45 5.74 9.69 17.49
C ARG A 45 6.85 8.71 17.11
N HIS A 46 6.67 7.93 16.03
CA HIS A 46 7.74 7.05 15.55
C HIS A 46 8.89 7.80 14.86
N LEU A 47 8.67 9.03 14.37
CA LEU A 47 9.70 9.89 13.78
C LEU A 47 10.48 10.69 14.83
N SER A 48 9.86 11.02 15.98
CA SER A 48 10.52 11.76 17.07
C SER A 48 11.12 10.87 18.16
N GLY A 49 10.74 9.59 18.27
CA GLY A 49 11.10 8.72 19.40
C GLY A 49 12.51 8.12 19.38
N ARG A 50 13.51 8.78 18.78
CA ARG A 50 14.90 8.27 18.77
C ARG A 50 15.91 9.17 19.50
N GLU A 51 15.51 10.32 20.03
CA GLU A 51 16.33 11.08 20.98
C GLU A 51 15.41 11.59 22.10
N GLU A 52 15.91 11.51 23.33
CA GLU A 52 15.36 12.10 24.57
C GLU A 52 14.37 11.22 25.36
N GLU A 53 14.95 10.33 26.16
CA GLU A 53 14.38 9.89 27.45
C GLU A 53 14.64 10.99 28.51
N GLU A 54 13.65 11.15 29.39
CA GLU A 54 13.67 11.81 30.70
C GLU A 54 13.68 13.35 30.73
N GLU A 55 12.52 13.95 31.01
CA GLU A 55 12.36 14.85 32.16
C GLU A 55 10.87 15.01 32.50
N GLU A 56 10.62 15.18 33.81
CA GLU A 56 9.35 15.10 34.54
C GLU A 56 8.53 16.41 34.47
N GLU A 57 7.52 16.50 35.33
CA GLU A 57 6.71 17.67 35.74
C GLU A 57 5.39 17.82 34.98
N GLU A 58 4.25 17.46 35.57
CA GLU A 58 3.49 18.03 36.70
C GLU A 58 2.25 18.78 36.18
N GLU A 59 1.21 18.70 37.01
CA GLU A 59 -0.19 19.03 36.75
C GLU A 59 -0.42 20.53 36.55
N ASP A 60 -1.46 20.90 35.80
CA ASP A 60 -2.41 21.93 36.26
C ASP A 60 -3.70 21.92 35.42
N GLU A 61 -4.80 22.09 36.15
CA GLU A 61 -6.21 22.16 35.73
C GLU A 61 -6.59 23.57 35.20
N GLU A 62 -7.82 23.67 34.67
CA GLU A 62 -8.72 24.83 34.47
C GLU A 62 -9.23 24.88 33.02
N GLU A 63 -10.46 24.45 32.74
CA GLU A 63 -11.78 25.10 32.93
C GLU A 63 -12.26 25.90 31.70
N GLU A 64 -13.58 25.95 31.57
CA GLU A 64 -14.42 26.03 30.37
C GLU A 64 -14.54 27.43 29.75
N GLU A 65 -14.99 27.51 28.49
CA GLU A 65 -16.30 28.14 28.13
C GLU A 65 -16.53 28.22 26.60
N ASP A 66 -17.80 28.02 26.24
CA ASP A 66 -18.40 28.02 24.91
C ASP A 66 -18.48 29.43 24.29
N GLU A 67 -18.55 29.53 22.96
CA GLU A 67 -19.58 30.36 22.28
C GLU A 67 -19.65 30.11 20.76
N GLU A 68 -20.89 30.07 20.25
CA GLU A 68 -21.28 29.86 18.87
C GLU A 68 -21.14 31.10 17.98
N ALA A 69 -20.91 30.91 16.66
CA ALA A 69 -21.92 31.18 15.62
C ALA A 69 -21.35 31.55 14.23
N SER A 70 -22.05 31.04 13.22
CA SER A 70 -22.45 31.72 11.98
C SER A 70 -21.41 31.97 10.86
N GLY A 71 -21.45 31.09 9.85
CA GLY A 71 -21.97 31.44 8.52
C GLY A 71 -21.01 32.05 7.50
N GLY A 72 -20.70 31.30 6.44
CA GLY A 72 -20.09 31.83 5.22
C GLY A 72 -19.94 30.76 4.14
N GLY A 73 -20.87 30.74 3.19
CA GLY A 73 -20.76 29.91 1.99
C GLY A 73 -19.69 30.46 1.04
N GLY A 74 -18.63 29.68 0.85
CA GLY A 74 -17.69 29.78 -0.25
C GLY A 74 -17.51 28.38 -0.82
N GLY A 75 -17.72 28.21 -2.11
CA GLY A 75 -17.33 27.00 -2.83
C GLY A 75 -15.81 26.92 -2.89
N GLU A 76 -15.18 26.60 -1.76
CA GLU A 76 -13.79 26.21 -1.67
C GLU A 76 -13.72 24.72 -1.97
N SER A 77 -12.92 24.37 -2.96
CA SER A 77 -12.39 23.02 -3.12
C SER A 77 -11.71 22.67 -1.80
N ALA A 78 -12.42 21.95 -0.93
CA ALA A 78 -11.95 21.50 0.37
C ALA A 78 -10.61 20.78 0.15
N GLY A 79 -9.52 21.48 0.46
CA GLY A 79 -8.18 20.94 0.35
C GLY A 79 -8.11 19.69 1.22
N ARG A 80 -7.65 18.59 0.65
CA ARG A 80 -7.22 17.43 1.44
C ARG A 80 -6.11 17.93 2.38
N GLU A 81 -6.44 18.13 3.65
CA GLU A 81 -5.46 18.47 4.70
C GLU A 81 -4.55 17.29 5.07
N GLU A 82 -4.90 16.07 4.63
CA GLU A 82 -4.12 14.87 4.91
C GLU A 82 -3.30 14.41 3.69
N ASP A 83 -2.06 13.99 3.95
CA ASP A 83 -1.16 13.47 2.93
C ASP A 83 -1.69 12.16 2.31
N VAL A 84 -1.66 12.07 0.98
CA VAL A 84 -1.87 10.81 0.26
C VAL A 84 -0.63 9.93 0.40
N VAL A 85 -0.80 8.69 0.83
CA VAL A 85 0.32 7.80 1.17
C VAL A 85 0.44 6.71 0.12
N PHE A 86 1.50 6.80 -0.69
CA PHE A 86 1.89 5.79 -1.65
C PHE A 86 2.90 4.84 -1.02
N VAL A 87 2.68 3.53 -1.10
CA VAL A 87 3.66 2.53 -0.67
C VAL A 87 4.18 1.72 -1.84
N VAL A 88 5.51 1.64 -1.97
CA VAL A 88 6.18 0.75 -2.94
C VAL A 88 6.80 -0.40 -2.16
N GLN A 89 6.40 -1.61 -2.50
CA GLN A 89 6.90 -2.84 -1.86
C GLN A 89 7.82 -3.61 -2.80
N GLY A 90 8.98 -4.02 -2.27
CA GLY A 90 9.98 -4.82 -2.96
C GLY A 90 11.41 -4.40 -2.59
N ASN A 91 12.40 -5.12 -3.10
CA ASN A 91 13.78 -4.66 -2.98
C ASN A 91 13.94 -3.33 -3.73
N MET A 92 14.57 -2.34 -3.11
CA MET A 92 14.86 -1.04 -3.72
C MET A 92 15.98 -1.17 -4.74
N GLN A 93 15.64 -1.75 -5.90
CA GLN A 93 16.56 -1.98 -7.00
C GLN A 93 15.92 -1.48 -8.30
N SER A 94 16.61 -0.60 -9.02
CA SER A 94 16.12 0.07 -10.24
C SER A 94 15.76 -0.86 -11.39
N HIS A 95 16.34 -2.07 -11.44
CA HIS A 95 15.97 -3.07 -12.46
C HIS A 95 14.67 -3.82 -12.15
N ARG A 96 14.12 -3.68 -10.93
CA ARG A 96 12.86 -4.32 -10.52
C ARG A 96 11.70 -3.35 -10.42
N ARG A 97 12.03 -2.08 -10.20
CA ARG A 97 11.07 -1.00 -10.01
C ARG A 97 11.54 0.22 -10.75
N ASN A 98 10.64 0.89 -11.44
CA ASN A 98 10.92 2.09 -12.22
C ASN A 98 10.99 3.31 -11.30
N TYR A 99 11.93 3.29 -10.36
CA TYR A 99 12.20 4.39 -9.45
C TYR A 99 12.55 5.70 -10.18
N PRO A 100 13.31 5.71 -11.30
CA PRO A 100 13.60 6.96 -11.99
C PRO A 100 12.35 7.68 -12.51
N GLU A 101 11.37 6.94 -13.04
CA GLU A 101 10.10 7.54 -13.49
C GLU A 101 9.22 7.92 -12.30
N LEU A 102 9.16 7.07 -11.27
CA LEU A 102 8.45 7.36 -10.03
C LEU A 102 8.93 8.67 -9.41
N THR A 103 10.24 8.85 -9.22
CA THR A 103 10.79 10.06 -8.59
C THR A 103 10.60 11.29 -9.45
N ARG A 104 10.82 11.18 -10.77
CA ARG A 104 10.55 12.27 -11.70
C ARG A 104 9.08 12.70 -11.64
N CYS A 105 8.15 11.76 -11.52
CA CYS A 105 6.74 12.10 -11.40
C CYS A 105 6.42 12.81 -10.08
N LEU A 106 6.92 12.27 -8.96
CA LEU A 106 6.70 12.84 -7.63
C LEU A 106 7.29 14.26 -7.52
N GLU A 107 8.44 14.51 -8.15
CA GLU A 107 9.03 15.85 -8.26
C GLU A 107 8.19 16.79 -9.13
N ALA A 108 7.61 16.28 -10.24
CA ALA A 108 6.70 17.06 -11.06
C ALA A 108 5.40 17.39 -10.30
N MET A 109 4.84 16.44 -9.54
CA MET A 109 3.69 16.67 -8.67
C MET A 109 3.98 17.78 -7.67
N CYS A 110 5.10 17.69 -6.95
CA CYS A 110 5.59 18.74 -6.06
C CYS A 110 5.64 20.12 -6.75
N SER A 111 6.26 20.18 -7.92
CA SER A 111 6.44 21.43 -8.68
C SER A 111 5.11 22.05 -9.14
N THR A 112 4.04 21.26 -9.22
CA THR A 112 2.69 21.71 -9.57
C THR A 112 1.80 22.02 -8.37
N GLY A 113 2.34 21.98 -7.14
CA GLY A 113 1.57 22.20 -5.90
C GLY A 113 0.76 20.98 -5.45
N ARG A 114 1.05 19.79 -5.99
CA ARG A 114 0.53 18.51 -5.49
C ARG A 114 1.55 17.89 -4.55
N ASP A 115 1.79 18.54 -3.43
CA ASP A 115 2.85 18.18 -2.48
C ASP A 115 2.33 17.58 -1.17
N ASN A 116 1.01 17.38 -1.02
CA ASN A 116 0.41 16.66 0.11
C ASN A 116 0.46 15.14 -0.13
N TYR A 117 1.66 14.58 -0.27
CA TYR A 117 1.86 13.14 -0.39
C TYR A 117 3.07 12.64 0.41
N GLN A 118 3.04 11.35 0.74
CA GLN A 118 4.17 10.60 1.29
C GLN A 118 4.44 9.37 0.41
N LEU A 119 5.71 9.13 0.10
CA LEU A 119 6.19 7.88 -0.48
C LEU A 119 6.82 7.02 0.63
N VAL A 120 6.34 5.79 0.77
CA VAL A 120 6.87 4.83 1.72
C VAL A 120 7.47 3.67 0.93
N ALA A 121 8.80 3.52 0.98
CA ALA A 121 9.48 2.40 0.36
C ALA A 121 9.70 1.29 1.40
N VAL A 122 9.13 0.11 1.17
CA VAL A 122 9.23 -1.04 2.08
C VAL A 122 9.95 -2.20 1.40
N GLY A 123 11.13 -2.56 1.92
CA GLY A 123 11.99 -3.55 1.27
C GLY A 123 13.02 -4.19 2.18
N ALA A 124 13.52 -5.36 1.81
CA ALA A 124 14.55 -6.05 2.60
C ALA A 124 15.98 -5.75 2.12
N ARG A 125 16.16 -5.20 0.91
CA ARG A 125 17.46 -5.02 0.26
C ARG A 125 17.45 -3.84 -0.69
N GLY A 126 18.65 -3.31 -0.92
CA GLY A 126 18.89 -2.17 -1.81
C GLY A 126 18.78 -0.85 -1.06
N ASP A 127 19.17 0.20 -1.76
CA ASP A 127 18.93 1.58 -1.35
C ASP A 127 17.99 2.22 -2.37
N LEU A 128 17.16 3.14 -1.91
CA LEU A 128 16.50 4.06 -2.82
C LEU A 128 17.55 4.71 -3.75
N PRO A 129 17.31 4.75 -5.08
CA PRO A 129 18.29 5.31 -6.00
C PRO A 129 18.66 6.75 -5.64
N ASP A 130 19.90 7.14 -5.94
CA ASP A 130 20.42 8.49 -5.66
C ASP A 130 19.52 9.60 -6.25
N ASP A 131 18.80 9.33 -7.33
CA ASP A 131 17.81 10.23 -7.92
C ASP A 131 16.75 10.69 -6.92
N VAL A 132 16.31 9.82 -6.01
CA VAL A 132 15.38 10.15 -4.93
C VAL A 132 16.00 11.19 -3.99
N ARG A 133 17.26 10.94 -3.60
CA ARG A 133 18.01 11.77 -2.63
C ARG A 133 18.45 13.12 -3.20
N ARG A 134 18.46 13.26 -4.53
CA ARG A 134 18.84 14.52 -5.20
C ARG A 134 17.66 15.49 -5.36
N MET A 135 16.43 15.00 -5.21
CA MET A 135 15.21 15.79 -5.39
C MET A 135 14.67 16.17 -4.01
N GLN A 136 14.94 17.39 -3.56
CA GLN A 136 14.66 17.83 -2.18
C GLN A 136 13.18 17.63 -1.79
N CYS A 137 12.25 17.90 -2.70
CA CYS A 137 10.83 17.73 -2.39
C CYS A 137 10.46 16.26 -2.16
N VAL A 138 10.94 15.37 -3.04
CA VAL A 138 10.71 13.92 -2.96
C VAL A 138 11.41 13.34 -1.74
N GLU A 139 12.65 13.73 -1.47
CA GLU A 139 13.44 13.26 -0.32
C GLU A 139 12.71 13.55 1.01
N GLN A 140 12.22 14.77 1.20
CA GLN A 140 11.50 15.18 2.41
C GLN A 140 10.17 14.44 2.62
N ARG A 141 9.64 13.82 1.57
CA ARG A 141 8.36 13.10 1.54
C ARG A 141 8.55 11.60 1.38
N THR A 142 9.79 11.11 1.40
CA THR A 142 10.10 9.70 1.22
C THR A 142 10.62 9.10 2.50
N THR A 143 9.94 8.08 3.00
CA THR A 143 10.41 7.26 4.12
C THR A 143 10.81 5.88 3.63
N GLU A 144 11.93 5.39 4.12
CA GLU A 144 12.45 4.06 3.79
C GLU A 144 12.42 3.14 5.01
N TRP A 145 11.72 2.01 4.88
CA TRP A 145 11.65 0.97 5.89
C TRP A 145 12.35 -0.30 5.43
N ARG A 146 13.38 -0.71 6.18
CA ARG A 146 14.18 -1.90 5.89
C ARG A 146 14.08 -2.93 6.98
N HIS A 147 14.25 -4.19 6.58
CA HIS A 147 14.38 -5.33 7.50
C HIS A 147 13.25 -5.43 8.53
N LEU A 148 12.04 -5.00 8.15
CA LEU A 148 10.87 -5.11 9.00
C LEU A 148 10.52 -6.56 9.30
N GLU A 149 10.09 -6.81 10.53
CA GLU A 149 9.48 -8.09 10.87
C GLU A 149 8.16 -8.28 10.11
N TYR A 150 7.76 -9.54 9.94
CA TYR A 150 6.59 -9.87 9.12
C TYR A 150 5.32 -9.07 9.51
N PRO A 151 4.95 -8.92 10.81
CA PRO A 151 3.77 -8.13 11.18
C PRO A 151 3.91 -6.64 10.83
N GLU A 152 5.09 -6.06 11.04
CA GLU A 152 5.38 -4.64 10.78
C GLU A 152 5.32 -4.34 9.29
N PHE A 153 5.83 -5.26 8.46
CA PHE A 153 5.78 -5.16 7.01
C PHE A 153 4.34 -4.99 6.51
N TYR A 154 3.41 -5.85 6.94
CA TYR A 154 2.00 -5.73 6.53
C TYR A 154 1.30 -4.56 7.20
N ALA A 155 1.65 -4.20 8.44
CA ALA A 155 1.08 -3.04 9.13
C ALA A 155 1.36 -1.75 8.36
N ASN A 156 2.61 -1.55 7.92
CA ASN A 156 3.00 -0.37 7.12
C ASN A 156 2.24 -0.30 5.79
N ILE A 157 2.10 -1.42 5.07
CA ILE A 157 1.36 -1.43 3.80
C ILE A 157 -0.14 -1.22 4.04
N SER A 158 -0.71 -1.79 5.11
CA SER A 158 -2.14 -1.68 5.43
C SER A 158 -2.59 -0.27 5.78
N ALA A 159 -1.65 0.57 6.22
CA ALA A 159 -1.90 1.96 6.59
C ALA A 159 -1.68 2.94 5.42
N ALA A 160 -1.17 2.46 4.28
CA ALA A 160 -1.07 3.27 3.08
C ALA A 160 -2.43 3.46 2.41
N HIS A 161 -2.56 4.55 1.65
CA HIS A 161 -3.72 4.81 0.79
C HIS A 161 -3.63 3.97 -0.48
N PHE A 162 -2.46 3.94 -1.11
CA PHE A 162 -2.24 3.24 -2.37
C PHE A 162 -1.01 2.36 -2.31
N VAL A 163 -1.10 1.16 -2.88
CA VAL A 163 0.05 0.31 -3.14
C VAL A 163 0.47 0.47 -4.60
N VAL A 164 1.68 0.96 -4.82
CA VAL A 164 2.23 1.25 -6.14
C VAL A 164 3.11 0.10 -6.61
N THR A 165 2.80 -0.43 -7.79
CA THR A 165 3.59 -1.51 -8.39
C THR A 165 4.93 -1.02 -8.93
N ALA A 166 4.94 0.13 -9.60
CA ALA A 166 6.09 0.75 -10.27
C ALA A 166 6.95 -0.30 -11.00
N ALA A 167 6.33 -1.25 -11.70
CA ALA A 167 7.03 -2.34 -12.36
C ALA A 167 8.06 -1.80 -13.37
N ALA A 168 9.27 -2.37 -13.40
CA ALA A 168 10.27 -2.02 -14.39
C ALA A 168 10.38 -3.10 -15.46
N GLY A 169 10.04 -2.72 -16.69
CA GLY A 169 10.34 -3.46 -17.91
C GLY A 169 9.44 -4.67 -18.18
N HIS A 170 9.64 -5.23 -19.38
CA HIS A 170 8.85 -6.32 -19.96
C HIS A 170 8.72 -7.54 -19.03
N ASP A 171 9.81 -7.90 -18.35
CA ASP A 171 9.83 -9.05 -17.44
C ASP A 171 8.73 -8.99 -16.37
N TYR A 172 8.43 -7.81 -15.81
CA TYR A 172 7.43 -7.67 -14.76
C TYR A 172 6.02 -7.40 -15.30
N GLU A 173 5.91 -7.02 -16.56
CA GLU A 173 4.63 -6.83 -17.25
C GLU A 173 4.09 -8.16 -17.80
N TYR A 174 4.96 -9.02 -18.30
CA TYR A 174 4.56 -10.23 -19.04
C TYR A 174 5.03 -11.54 -18.39
N ASP A 175 6.23 -11.57 -17.81
CA ASP A 175 6.90 -12.83 -17.48
C ASP A 175 6.94 -13.15 -15.98
N LYS A 176 6.68 -12.16 -15.10
CA LYS A 176 6.82 -12.29 -13.65
C LYS A 176 5.60 -11.73 -12.94
N ALA A 177 5.03 -12.56 -12.06
CA ALA A 177 4.06 -12.08 -11.08
C ALA A 177 4.76 -11.22 -10.01
N THR A 178 4.38 -9.95 -9.89
CA THR A 178 4.81 -9.12 -8.77
C THR A 178 4.02 -9.49 -7.51
N SER A 179 4.70 -9.64 -6.36
CA SER A 179 4.02 -9.86 -5.08
C SER A 179 3.25 -8.63 -4.59
N THR A 180 3.46 -7.47 -5.21
CA THR A 180 2.77 -6.22 -4.85
C THR A 180 1.26 -6.33 -5.01
N VAL A 181 0.78 -6.92 -6.12
CA VAL A 181 -0.66 -7.08 -6.37
C VAL A 181 -1.33 -7.98 -5.33
N PRO A 182 -0.88 -9.24 -5.11
CA PRO A 182 -1.51 -10.09 -4.09
C PRO A 182 -1.37 -9.51 -2.67
N THR A 183 -0.28 -8.80 -2.36
CA THR A 183 -0.14 -8.10 -1.07
C THR A 183 -1.20 -7.01 -0.90
N ALA A 184 -1.39 -6.15 -1.90
CA ALA A 184 -2.40 -5.09 -1.85
C ALA A 184 -3.81 -5.66 -1.73
N LEU A 185 -4.14 -6.68 -2.53
CA LEU A 185 -5.43 -7.36 -2.47
C LEU A 185 -5.65 -8.05 -1.13
N LEU A 186 -4.64 -8.71 -0.57
CA LEU A 186 -4.71 -9.32 0.76
C LEU A 186 -5.10 -8.29 1.83
N LEU A 187 -4.53 -7.09 1.72
CA LEU A 187 -4.74 -5.96 2.64
C LEU A 187 -5.92 -5.05 2.25
N GLU A 188 -6.67 -5.39 1.20
CA GLU A 188 -7.80 -4.60 0.71
C GLU A 188 -7.39 -3.14 0.45
N ARG A 189 -6.19 -2.94 -0.12
CA ARG A 189 -5.64 -1.63 -0.47
C ARG A 189 -5.74 -1.38 -1.98
N PRO A 190 -6.16 -0.17 -2.41
CA PRO A 190 -6.12 0.26 -3.80
C PRO A 190 -4.74 0.10 -4.46
N LEU A 191 -4.75 -0.33 -5.72
CA LEU A 191 -3.54 -0.58 -6.51
C LEU A 191 -3.31 0.50 -7.56
N VAL A 192 -2.11 1.06 -7.59
CA VAL A 192 -1.62 1.90 -8.69
C VAL A 192 -0.74 1.03 -9.59
N ILE A 193 -1.26 0.72 -10.78
CA ILE A 193 -0.78 -0.34 -11.66
C ILE A 193 -0.93 0.07 -13.12
N SER A 194 -0.05 -0.45 -13.98
CA SER A 194 -0.17 -0.20 -15.42
C SER A 194 -1.39 -0.90 -16.03
N SER A 195 -1.92 -0.37 -17.14
CA SER A 195 -3.03 -1.02 -17.86
C SER A 195 -2.63 -2.44 -18.30
N THR A 196 -1.40 -2.60 -18.79
CA THR A 196 -0.83 -3.89 -19.18
C THR A 196 -0.85 -4.91 -18.03
N LEU A 197 -0.46 -4.50 -16.82
CA LEU A 197 -0.45 -5.42 -15.68
C LEU A 197 -1.86 -5.61 -15.09
N LEU A 198 -2.74 -4.60 -15.16
CA LEU A 198 -4.15 -4.72 -14.78
C LEU A 198 -4.86 -5.81 -15.60
N ASP A 199 -4.50 -5.97 -16.88
CA ASP A 199 -5.09 -6.97 -17.77
C ASP A 199 -4.93 -8.41 -17.29
N ALA A 200 -3.87 -8.68 -16.52
CA ALA A 200 -3.63 -10.00 -15.90
C ALA A 200 -4.59 -10.31 -14.74
N TYR A 201 -5.37 -9.34 -14.25
CA TYR A 201 -6.28 -9.48 -13.12
C TYR A 201 -7.73 -9.17 -13.53
N PRO A 202 -8.48 -10.16 -14.07
CA PRO A 202 -9.82 -9.94 -14.63
C PRO A 202 -10.84 -9.29 -13.69
N CYS A 203 -10.73 -9.54 -12.38
CA CYS A 203 -11.55 -8.91 -11.34
C CYS A 203 -11.36 -7.38 -11.29
N LEU A 204 -10.11 -6.91 -11.37
CA LEU A 204 -9.74 -5.49 -11.31
C LEU A 204 -9.91 -4.83 -12.68
N ARG A 205 -9.59 -5.51 -13.78
CA ARG A 205 -9.79 -5.00 -15.14
C ARG A 205 -11.25 -4.60 -15.42
N LYS A 206 -12.21 -5.29 -14.79
CA LYS A 206 -13.64 -5.00 -14.97
C LYS A 206 -14.14 -3.91 -14.01
N SER A 207 -13.30 -3.49 -13.08
CA SER A 207 -13.67 -2.51 -12.07
C SER A 207 -13.53 -1.10 -12.64
N ARG A 208 -14.38 -0.19 -12.19
CA ARG A 208 -14.52 1.14 -12.76
C ARG A 208 -13.32 2.01 -12.42
N VAL A 209 -12.98 2.11 -11.13
CA VAL A 209 -11.97 3.05 -10.65
C VAL A 209 -10.56 2.55 -10.91
N HIS A 210 -10.25 1.27 -10.69
CA HIS A 210 -8.92 0.76 -11.09
C HIS A 210 -8.68 0.89 -12.59
N SER A 211 -9.68 0.69 -13.45
CA SER A 211 -9.52 0.89 -14.90
C SER A 211 -9.35 2.36 -15.28
N MET A 212 -9.93 3.28 -14.50
CA MET A 212 -9.74 4.72 -14.68
C MET A 212 -8.34 5.17 -14.25
N VAL A 213 -7.82 4.64 -13.15
CA VAL A 213 -6.47 4.96 -12.63
C VAL A 213 -5.37 4.31 -13.46
N ALA A 214 -5.61 3.13 -14.04
CA ALA A 214 -4.58 2.37 -14.73
C ALA A 214 -4.27 2.91 -16.14
N ASN A 215 -2.99 3.22 -16.34
CA ASN A 215 -2.37 3.72 -17.55
C ASN A 215 -0.95 3.13 -17.67
N ASP A 216 -0.41 2.98 -18.87
CA ASP A 216 0.98 2.51 -19.01
C ASP A 216 2.00 3.61 -18.67
N ASP A 217 1.58 4.88 -18.56
CA ASP A 217 2.37 5.98 -17.98
C ASP A 217 2.25 5.98 -16.45
N LEU A 218 3.37 5.71 -15.74
CA LEU A 218 3.38 5.64 -14.28
C LEU A 218 3.01 6.98 -13.65
N CYS A 219 3.37 8.09 -14.28
CA CYS A 219 3.09 9.39 -13.74
C CYS A 219 1.62 9.75 -13.82
N LEU A 220 0.97 9.43 -14.95
CA LEU A 220 -0.47 9.59 -15.08
C LEU A 220 -1.22 8.75 -14.04
N ASN A 221 -0.78 7.52 -13.78
CA ASN A 221 -1.37 6.67 -12.73
C ASN A 221 -1.33 7.33 -11.35
N LEU A 222 -0.16 7.87 -10.98
CA LEU A 222 0.04 8.50 -9.67
C LEU A 222 -0.79 9.78 -9.54
N GLN A 223 -0.82 10.60 -10.58
CA GLN A 223 -1.60 11.83 -10.61
C GLN A 223 -3.11 11.54 -10.54
N THR A 224 -3.60 10.59 -11.33
CA THR A 224 -5.02 10.19 -11.28
C THR A 224 -5.39 9.58 -9.93
N ALA A 225 -4.52 8.75 -9.34
CA ALA A 225 -4.73 8.21 -8.00
C ALA A 225 -4.76 9.31 -6.91
N TYR A 226 -3.85 10.28 -7.00
CA TYR A 226 -3.79 11.43 -6.09
C TYR A 226 -5.04 12.31 -6.20
N ASP A 227 -5.50 12.55 -7.43
CA ASP A 227 -6.64 13.41 -7.75
C ASP A 227 -8.01 12.72 -7.52
N LEU A 228 -8.06 11.43 -7.12
CA LEU A 228 -9.31 10.74 -6.82
C LEU A 228 -10.09 11.46 -5.73
N THR A 229 -11.40 11.61 -5.94
CA THR A 229 -12.31 12.01 -4.87
C THR A 229 -12.38 10.96 -3.76
N THR A 230 -12.89 11.33 -2.58
CA THR A 230 -13.11 10.36 -1.48
C THR A 230 -14.04 9.23 -1.93
N GLU A 231 -15.09 9.53 -2.70
CA GLU A 231 -16.03 8.52 -3.19
C GLU A 231 -15.37 7.54 -4.16
N GLU A 232 -14.53 8.04 -5.09
CA GLU A 232 -13.80 7.18 -6.01
C GLU A 232 -12.73 6.34 -5.29
N TYR A 233 -12.04 6.92 -4.29
CA TYR A 233 -11.11 6.18 -3.45
C TYR A 233 -11.82 5.04 -2.70
N ASP A 234 -12.94 5.33 -2.05
CA ASP A 234 -13.74 4.33 -1.32
C ASP A 234 -14.24 3.24 -2.28
N GLU A 235 -14.70 3.61 -3.48
CA GLU A 235 -15.08 2.66 -4.53
C GLU A 235 -13.88 1.79 -4.93
N MET A 236 -12.69 2.36 -5.11
CA MET A 236 -11.46 1.62 -5.40
C MET A 236 -11.08 0.64 -4.28
N GLU A 237 -11.27 0.99 -3.00
CA GLU A 237 -11.07 0.05 -1.89
C GLU A 237 -12.05 -1.12 -1.96
N LEU A 238 -13.32 -0.86 -2.29
CA LEU A 238 -14.35 -1.89 -2.46
C LEU A 238 -13.98 -2.85 -3.61
N GLU A 239 -13.50 -2.32 -4.74
CA GLU A 239 -13.05 -3.11 -5.88
C GLU A 239 -11.89 -4.05 -5.52
N ALA A 240 -10.91 -3.56 -4.77
CA ALA A 240 -9.78 -4.38 -4.30
C ALA A 240 -10.27 -5.51 -3.38
N ARG A 241 -11.20 -5.21 -2.47
CA ARG A 241 -11.80 -6.20 -1.57
C ARG A 241 -12.62 -7.25 -2.33
N ASP A 242 -13.40 -6.84 -3.30
CA ASP A 242 -14.23 -7.75 -4.08
C ASP A 242 -13.37 -8.66 -4.96
N CYS A 243 -12.30 -8.13 -5.57
CA CYS A 243 -11.32 -8.95 -6.27
C CYS A 243 -10.64 -9.97 -5.34
N LYS A 244 -10.24 -9.57 -4.12
CA LYS A 244 -9.70 -10.51 -3.11
C LYS A 244 -10.68 -11.67 -2.88
N LEU A 245 -11.97 -11.39 -2.67
CA LEU A 245 -12.98 -12.42 -2.43
C LEU A 245 -13.15 -13.36 -3.64
N GLU A 246 -13.12 -12.82 -4.87
CA GLU A 246 -13.17 -13.61 -6.09
C GLU A 246 -11.94 -14.53 -6.22
N MET A 247 -10.74 -14.00 -6.02
CA MET A 247 -9.50 -14.79 -6.07
C MET A 247 -9.50 -15.91 -5.03
N TRP A 248 -9.96 -15.62 -3.80
CA TRP A 248 -10.08 -16.63 -2.74
C TRP A 248 -11.09 -17.71 -3.08
N ARG A 249 -12.21 -17.36 -3.73
CA ARG A 249 -13.20 -18.34 -4.20
C ARG A 249 -12.56 -19.27 -5.24
N HIS A 250 -11.94 -18.73 -6.27
CA HIS A 250 -11.28 -19.52 -7.32
C HIS A 250 -10.15 -20.40 -6.77
N ALA A 251 -9.36 -19.89 -5.81
CA ALA A 251 -8.32 -20.67 -5.16
C ALA A 251 -8.90 -21.88 -4.39
N ARG A 252 -9.99 -21.68 -3.65
CA ARG A 252 -10.67 -22.77 -2.92
C ARG A 252 -11.26 -23.81 -3.87
N GLU A 253 -11.91 -23.38 -4.95
CA GLU A 253 -12.46 -24.26 -5.97
C GLU A 253 -11.36 -25.07 -6.67
N THR A 254 -10.23 -24.43 -6.98
CA THR A 254 -9.06 -25.10 -7.59
C THR A 254 -8.50 -26.17 -6.66
N VAL A 255 -8.29 -25.85 -5.38
CA VAL A 255 -7.77 -26.81 -4.39
C VAL A 255 -8.76 -27.97 -4.15
N ALA A 256 -10.07 -27.69 -4.09
CA ALA A 256 -11.10 -28.71 -3.93
C ALA A 256 -11.23 -29.62 -5.17
N GLY A 257 -11.15 -29.03 -6.38
CA GLY A 257 -11.13 -29.76 -7.65
C GLY A 257 -9.90 -30.66 -7.77
N MET A 258 -8.74 -30.17 -7.33
CA MET A 258 -7.55 -31.02 -7.20
C MET A 258 -7.81 -32.17 -6.22
N ALA A 259 -8.31 -31.91 -5.01
CA ALA A 259 -8.53 -32.97 -4.01
C ALA A 259 -9.53 -34.06 -4.45
N SER A 260 -10.47 -33.76 -5.34
CA SER A 260 -11.49 -34.70 -5.84
C SER A 260 -11.08 -35.46 -7.10
N GLY A 261 -9.99 -35.06 -7.78
CA GLY A 261 -9.51 -35.66 -9.03
C GLY A 261 -8.38 -36.68 -8.91
N TRP A 262 -7.89 -36.99 -7.70
CA TRP A 262 -6.88 -38.04 -7.47
C TRP A 262 -7.54 -39.32 -6.95
N THR A 263 -8.39 -39.95 -7.76
CA THR A 263 -8.51 -41.41 -7.70
C THR A 263 -7.43 -41.96 -8.62
N LEU A 264 -6.36 -42.50 -8.03
CA LEU A 264 -5.38 -43.32 -8.74
C LEU A 264 -6.11 -44.55 -9.26
N ASP A 265 -6.43 -44.56 -10.56
CA ASP A 265 -6.69 -45.79 -11.31
C ASP A 265 -5.36 -46.51 -11.59
#